data_AF-A0A1Y1NIF8-F1
#
_entry.id   AF-A0A1Y1NIF8-F1
#
_cell.length_a   1.000
_cell.length_b   1.000
_cell.length_c   1.000
_cell.angle_alpha   90.00
_cell.angle_beta   90.00
_cell.angle_gamma   90.00
#
_symmetry.space_group_name_H-M   'P 1'
#
loop_
_entity.id
_entity.type
_entity.pdbx_description
1 polymer ?
#
loop_
_entity_poly.entity_id
_entity_poly.type
_entity_poly.pdbx_seq_one_letter_code
_entity_poly.pdbx_strand_id
1 'polypeptide(L)'
;MDLEESLKLPMETIDDLENMEILMNEEGTRQALLRKLSFHRSNRMEYFIRKCLQATFTDRLATVCSWSGVRESTKISDTQLIAFIQHMGRKFYPNLTANEYKQQVSVWFRCAMTRVKRTEGRSSTSHTVRNSHTFTE
;
A
#
# COMPACT_ATOMS: atom_id res chain seq x y z
N MET A 1 12.25 -2.46 -23.71
CA MET A 1 12.14 -2.92 -22.32
C MET A 1 10.97 -2.17 -21.73
N ASP A 2 9.84 -2.84 -21.52
CA ASP A 2 8.65 -2.21 -20.97
C ASP A 2 8.88 -1.90 -19.49
N LEU A 3 9.02 -0.61 -19.16
CA LEU A 3 9.24 -0.10 -17.80
C LEU A 3 8.14 -0.49 -16.80
N GLU A 4 7.01 -1.02 -17.27
CA GLU A 4 5.97 -1.55 -16.39
C GLU A 4 6.33 -2.89 -15.75
N GLU A 5 7.18 -3.71 -16.39
CA GLU A 5 7.65 -4.98 -15.85
C GLU A 5 8.74 -4.81 -14.79
N SER A 6 9.40 -3.64 -14.70
CA SER A 6 10.50 -3.40 -13.77
C SER A 6 10.08 -2.86 -12.40
N LEU A 7 8.83 -2.43 -12.23
CA LEU A 7 8.35 -1.92 -10.93
C LEU A 7 7.94 -3.08 -10.01
N LYS A 8 8.81 -3.39 -9.04
CA LYS A 8 8.54 -4.36 -7.98
C LYS A 8 7.46 -3.84 -7.02
N LEU A 9 6.21 -4.04 -7.39
CA LEU A 9 5.03 -3.60 -6.65
C LEU A 9 4.03 -4.76 -6.48
N PRO A 10 3.45 -4.96 -5.29
CA PRO A 10 3.71 -4.19 -4.06
C PRO A 10 5.09 -4.50 -3.45
N MET A 11 5.71 -3.50 -2.84
CA MET A 11 7.02 -3.62 -2.19
C MET A 11 6.93 -4.38 -0.86
N GLU A 12 7.89 -5.26 -0.60
CA GLU A 12 7.90 -6.11 0.60
C GLU A 12 8.93 -5.69 1.65
N THR A 13 10.03 -5.06 1.24
CA THR A 13 11.14 -4.69 2.12
C THR A 13 11.46 -3.21 2.11
N ILE A 14 12.27 -2.76 3.08
CA ILE A 14 12.80 -1.39 3.08
C ILE A 14 13.70 -1.16 1.86
N ASP A 15 14.53 -2.14 1.48
CA ASP A 15 15.35 -2.06 0.27
C ASP A 15 14.51 -1.84 -1.00
N ASP A 16 13.33 -2.47 -1.09
CA ASP A 16 12.40 -2.23 -2.22
C ASP A 16 11.94 -0.76 -2.24
N LEU A 17 11.64 -0.19 -1.08
CA LEU A 17 11.25 1.21 -0.94
C LEU A 17 12.41 2.15 -1.30
N GLU A 18 13.63 1.88 -0.82
CA GLU A 18 14.81 2.68 -1.14
C GLU A 18 15.14 2.64 -2.64
N ASN A 19 15.08 1.47 -3.25
CA ASN A 19 15.25 1.32 -4.70
C ASN A 19 14.16 2.07 -5.46
N MET A 20 12.92 2.01 -5.00
CA MET A 20 11.82 2.76 -5.59
C MET A 20 12.06 4.27 -5.55
N GLU A 21 12.59 4.80 -4.44
CA GLU A 21 12.93 6.22 -4.30
C GLU A 21 14.03 6.67 -5.27
N ILE A 22 14.97 5.79 -5.61
CA ILE A 22 15.96 6.04 -6.66
C ILE A 22 15.27 6.06 -8.04
N LEU A 23 14.43 5.07 -8.34
CA LEU A 23 13.72 4.95 -9.60
C LEU A 23 12.71 6.09 -9.83
N MET A 24 12.17 6.70 -8.78
CA MET A 24 11.28 7.86 -8.84
C MET A 24 11.90 9.09 -9.52
N ASN A 25 13.23 9.15 -9.64
CA ASN A 25 13.92 10.20 -10.40
C ASN A 25 13.72 10.05 -11.91
N GLU A 26 13.44 8.84 -12.38
CA GLU A 26 13.21 8.54 -13.78
C GLU A 26 11.77 8.88 -14.19
N GLU A 27 11.62 9.66 -15.26
CA GLU A 27 10.30 10.03 -15.77
C GLU A 27 9.49 8.80 -16.21
N GLY A 28 10.16 7.79 -16.77
CA GLY A 28 9.55 6.52 -17.17
C GLY A 28 8.84 5.82 -16.00
N THR A 29 9.51 5.77 -14.84
CA THR A 29 8.95 5.21 -13.60
C THR A 29 7.73 6.00 -13.13
N ARG A 30 7.80 7.34 -13.12
CA ARG A 30 6.67 8.19 -12.73
C ARG A 30 5.46 7.98 -13.64
N GLN A 31 5.67 7.86 -14.95
CA GLN A 31 4.60 7.60 -15.91
C GLN A 31 3.99 6.20 -15.76
N ALA A 32 4.83 5.18 -15.54
CA ALA A 32 4.35 3.82 -15.29
C ALA A 32 3.50 3.74 -14.00
N LEU A 33 3.97 4.37 -12.91
CA LEU A 33 3.19 4.50 -11.68
C LEU A 33 1.89 5.25 -11.89
N LEU A 34 1.92 6.39 -12.61
CA LEU A 34 0.72 7.16 -12.90
C LEU A 34 -0.32 6.28 -13.59
N ARG A 35 0.06 5.51 -14.62
CA ARG A 35 -0.85 4.60 -15.33
C ARG A 35 -1.41 3.53 -14.39
N LYS A 36 -0.54 2.84 -13.65
CA LYS A 36 -0.93 1.77 -12.71
C LYS A 36 -1.87 2.26 -11.61
N LEU A 37 -1.57 3.41 -10.99
CA LEU A 37 -2.34 3.93 -9.86
C LEU A 37 -3.61 4.69 -10.28
N SER A 38 -3.64 5.26 -11.49
CA SER A 38 -4.85 5.93 -12.00
C SER A 38 -6.04 4.99 -12.14
N PHE A 39 -5.80 3.69 -12.34
CA PHE A 39 -6.83 2.66 -12.35
C PHE A 39 -7.65 2.59 -11.04
N HIS A 40 -7.06 3.02 -9.93
CA HIS A 40 -7.71 3.01 -8.61
C HIS A 40 -8.58 4.24 -8.33
N ARG A 41 -8.81 5.11 -9.32
CA ARG A 41 -9.68 6.27 -9.17
C ARG A 41 -11.05 5.84 -8.66
N SER A 42 -11.53 6.54 -7.64
CA SER A 42 -12.82 6.29 -6.99
C SER A 42 -13.64 7.58 -6.90
N ASN A 43 -14.92 7.51 -6.55
CA ASN A 43 -15.69 8.70 -6.18
C ASN A 43 -15.26 9.26 -4.81
N ARG A 44 -14.61 8.46 -3.97
CA ARG A 44 -14.14 8.88 -2.65
C ARG A 44 -12.62 8.87 -2.59
N MET A 45 -12.08 10.01 -2.21
CA MET A 45 -10.64 10.29 -2.13
C MET A 45 -9.91 9.34 -1.19
N GLU A 46 -10.49 9.02 -0.02
CA GLU A 46 -9.89 8.09 0.93
C GLU A 46 -9.76 6.67 0.35
N TYR A 47 -10.68 6.25 -0.52
CA TYR A 47 -10.59 4.95 -1.19
C TYR A 47 -9.50 4.94 -2.24
N PHE A 48 -9.35 6.04 -3.00
CA PHE A 48 -8.22 6.18 -3.93
C PHE A 48 -6.87 6.11 -3.21
N ILE A 49 -6.67 6.91 -2.15
CA ILE A 49 -5.42 6.93 -1.38
C ILE A 49 -5.13 5.53 -0.83
N ARG A 50 -6.12 4.90 -0.18
CA ARG A 50 -5.98 3.55 0.37
C ARG A 50 -5.60 2.53 -0.71
N LYS A 51 -6.22 2.59 -1.89
CA LYS A 51 -5.94 1.65 -2.98
C LYS A 51 -4.56 1.87 -3.57
N CYS A 52 -4.10 3.11 -3.68
CA CYS A 52 -2.73 3.41 -4.09
C CYS A 52 -1.72 2.83 -3.10
N LEU A 53 -1.95 3.02 -1.79
CA LEU A 53 -1.09 2.45 -0.74
C LEU A 53 -1.08 0.91 -0.78
N GLN A 54 -2.24 0.27 -0.99
CA GLN A 54 -2.33 -1.18 -1.14
C GLN A 54 -1.61 -1.72 -2.39
N ALA A 55 -1.61 -0.94 -3.48
CA ALA A 55 -0.92 -1.32 -4.72
C ALA A 55 0.61 -1.12 -4.64
N THR A 56 1.07 -0.30 -3.70
CA THR A 56 2.50 0.08 -3.57
C THR A 56 3.20 -0.62 -2.42
N PHE A 57 2.53 -0.83 -1.29
CA PHE A 57 3.10 -1.43 -0.09
C PHE A 57 2.39 -2.74 0.24
N THR A 58 3.16 -3.77 0.59
CA THR A 58 2.62 -4.90 1.33
C THR A 58 2.27 -4.49 2.77
N ASP A 59 1.38 -5.23 3.41
CA ASP A 59 1.06 -5.00 4.82
C ASP A 59 2.27 -5.26 5.74
N ARG A 60 3.15 -6.18 5.36
CA ARG A 60 4.41 -6.46 6.08
C ARG A 60 5.33 -5.24 6.08
N LEU A 61 5.64 -4.70 4.91
CA LEU A 61 6.43 -3.48 4.78
C LEU A 61 5.76 -2.32 5.53
N ALA A 62 4.45 -2.19 5.41
CA ALA A 62 3.71 -1.12 6.08
C ALA A 62 3.79 -1.21 7.62
N THR A 63 4.08 -2.37 8.22
CA THR A 63 4.22 -2.48 9.68
C THR A 63 5.45 -1.78 10.24
N VAL A 64 6.50 -1.64 9.43
CA VAL A 64 7.76 -0.98 9.82
C VAL A 64 7.84 0.47 9.35
N CYS A 65 6.79 0.98 8.71
CA CYS A 65 6.73 2.33 8.18
C CYS A 65 5.77 3.21 9.01
N SER A 66 6.08 4.50 9.14
CA SER A 66 5.13 5.48 9.71
C SER A 66 5.33 6.87 9.12
N TRP A 67 4.31 7.73 9.26
CA TRP A 67 4.36 9.09 8.74
C TRP A 67 5.60 9.85 9.24
N SER A 68 5.89 9.80 10.53
CA SER A 68 6.94 10.60 11.17
C SER A 68 8.21 9.84 11.54
N GLY A 69 8.24 8.50 11.37
CA GLY A 69 9.40 7.68 11.75
C GLY A 69 9.57 7.47 13.26
N VAL A 70 8.47 7.53 14.03
CA VAL A 70 8.53 7.38 15.50
C VAL A 70 8.76 5.91 15.87
N ARG A 71 9.51 5.65 16.95
CA ARG A 71 9.85 4.29 17.47
C ARG A 71 10.52 3.41 16.41
N GLU A 72 11.60 3.90 15.81
CA GLU A 72 12.44 3.16 14.84
C GLU A 72 11.71 2.71 13.56
N SER A 73 10.54 3.28 13.28
CA SER A 73 9.87 3.07 12.00
C SER A 73 10.49 3.91 10.89
N THR A 74 10.48 3.41 9.67
CA THR A 74 10.90 4.15 8.49
C THR A 74 9.93 5.30 8.22
N LYS A 75 10.46 6.53 8.18
CA LYS A 75 9.68 7.74 7.92
C LYS A 75 9.28 7.79 6.45
N ILE A 76 7.98 7.82 6.17
CA ILE A 76 7.45 7.88 4.79
C ILE A 76 7.07 9.28 4.31
N SER A 77 6.96 10.27 5.21
CA SER A 77 6.49 11.60 4.80
C SER A 77 7.48 12.37 3.91
N ASP A 78 8.74 11.95 3.90
CA ASP A 78 9.79 12.55 3.08
C ASP A 78 9.98 11.80 1.75
N THR A 79 9.24 10.72 1.49
CA THR A 79 9.44 9.92 0.28
C THR A 79 8.77 10.55 -0.93
N GLN A 80 9.47 10.53 -2.06
CA GLN A 80 8.98 10.98 -3.37
C GLN A 80 7.73 10.21 -3.76
N LEU A 81 7.66 8.91 -3.47
CA LEU A 81 6.49 8.08 -3.76
C LEU A 81 5.22 8.60 -3.05
N ILE A 82 5.31 8.94 -1.77
CA ILE A 82 4.16 9.46 -1.00
C ILE A 82 3.77 10.85 -1.50
N ALA A 83 4.74 11.73 -1.77
CA ALA A 83 4.48 13.03 -2.37
C ALA A 83 3.82 12.90 -3.76
N PHE A 84 4.23 11.92 -4.56
CA PHE A 84 3.67 11.65 -5.88
C PHE A 84 2.21 11.18 -5.81
N ILE A 85 1.89 10.25 -4.91
CA ILE A 85 0.50 9.82 -4.66
C ILE A 85 -0.36 11.01 -4.23
N GLN A 86 0.17 11.91 -3.39
CA GLN A 86 -0.53 13.13 -3.00
C GLN A 86 -0.81 14.04 -4.20
N HIS A 87 0.18 14.23 -5.08
CA HIS A 87 0.04 15.04 -6.29
C HIS A 87 -1.05 14.47 -7.21
N MET A 88 -1.05 13.15 -7.44
CA MET A 88 -2.11 12.47 -8.17
C MET A 88 -3.48 12.66 -7.50
N GLY A 89 -3.53 12.52 -6.17
CA GLY A 89 -4.74 12.75 -5.39
C GLY A 89 -5.30 14.16 -5.60
N ARG A 90 -4.47 15.20 -5.54
CA ARG A 90 -4.91 16.58 -5.79
C ARG A 90 -5.38 16.82 -7.21
N LYS A 91 -4.79 16.14 -8.20
CA LYS A 91 -5.24 16.21 -9.59
C LYS A 91 -6.65 15.64 -9.78
N PHE A 92 -6.98 14.55 -9.09
CA PHE A 92 -8.29 13.91 -9.20
C PHE A 92 -9.33 14.48 -8.21
N TYR A 93 -8.87 15.01 -7.08
CA TYR A 93 -9.66 15.55 -5.99
C TYR A 93 -9.10 16.93 -5.60
N PRO A 94 -9.49 18.01 -6.29
CA PRO A 94 -8.91 19.34 -6.10
C PRO A 94 -9.00 19.89 -4.67
N ASN A 95 -9.99 19.43 -3.90
CA ASN A 95 -10.19 19.85 -2.51
C ASN A 95 -9.35 19.05 -1.50
N LEU A 96 -8.51 18.11 -1.93
CA LEU A 96 -7.66 17.32 -1.04
C LEU A 96 -6.62 18.19 -0.31
N THR A 97 -6.82 18.40 0.99
CA THR A 97 -5.86 19.14 1.80
C THR A 97 -4.65 18.28 2.16
N ALA A 98 -3.52 18.92 2.49
CA ALA A 98 -2.34 18.22 2.98
C ALA A 98 -2.63 17.45 4.29
N ASN A 99 -3.46 18.02 5.16
CA ASN A 99 -3.79 17.42 6.44
C ASN A 99 -4.67 16.18 6.29
N GLU A 100 -5.70 16.22 5.44
CA GLU A 100 -6.53 15.04 5.16
C GLU A 100 -5.69 13.92 4.54
N TYR A 101 -4.82 14.24 3.57
CA TYR A 101 -3.90 13.26 2.98
C TYR A 101 -3.05 12.59 4.06
N LYS A 102 -2.36 13.40 4.88
CA LYS A 102 -1.54 12.93 6.00
C LYS A 102 -2.34 12.02 6.94
N GLN A 103 -3.57 12.41 7.31
CA GLN A 103 -4.40 11.63 8.20
C GLN A 103 -4.75 10.26 7.59
N GLN A 104 -5.17 10.22 6.32
CA GLN A 104 -5.51 8.97 5.64
C GLN A 104 -4.30 8.03 5.51
N VAL A 105 -3.15 8.56 5.09
CA VAL A 105 -1.90 7.79 5.01
C VAL A 105 -1.50 7.27 6.40
N SER A 106 -1.48 8.15 7.42
CA SER A 106 -1.09 7.78 8.77
C SER A 106 -1.99 6.70 9.37
N VAL A 107 -3.30 6.79 9.18
CA VAL A 107 -4.26 5.77 9.64
C VAL A 107 -4.00 4.45 8.93
N TRP A 108 -3.74 4.48 7.62
CA TRP A 108 -3.46 3.27 6.87
C TRP A 108 -2.19 2.56 7.36
N PHE A 109 -1.07 3.26 7.54
CA PHE A 109 0.16 2.65 8.07
C PHE A 109 -0.01 2.16 9.51
N ARG A 110 -0.68 2.93 10.38
CA ARG A 110 -0.96 2.52 11.77
C ARG A 110 -1.75 1.20 11.85
N CYS A 111 -2.68 1.00 10.93
CA CYS A 111 -3.51 -0.21 10.88
C CYS A 111 -2.80 -1.42 10.24
N ALA A 112 -1.56 -1.30 9.77
CA ALA A 112 -0.86 -2.37 9.05
C ALA A 112 -0.73 -3.65 9.89
N MET A 113 -0.30 -3.54 11.14
CA MET A 113 -0.17 -4.68 12.06
C MET A 113 -1.51 -5.41 12.26
N THR A 114 -2.62 -4.67 12.38
CA THR A 114 -3.95 -5.27 12.48
C THR A 114 -4.34 -6.00 11.19
N ARG A 115 -3.93 -5.49 10.01
CA ARG A 115 -4.18 -6.16 8.73
C ARG A 115 -3.38 -7.45 8.60
N VAL A 116 -2.10 -7.45 8.95
CA VAL A 116 -1.25 -8.66 8.98
C VAL A 116 -1.89 -9.75 9.84
N LYS A 117 -2.24 -9.43 11.10
CA LYS A 117 -2.88 -10.37 12.03
C LYS A 117 -4.19 -10.96 11.50
N ARG A 118 -5.01 -10.15 10.80
CA ARG A 118 -6.27 -10.62 10.20
C ARG A 118 -6.02 -11.57 9.03
N THR A 119 -4.98 -11.34 8.25
CA THR A 119 -4.60 -12.22 7.13
C THR A 119 -4.08 -13.55 7.66
N GLU A 120 -3.17 -13.53 8.64
CA GLU A 120 -2.59 -14.73 9.25
C GLU A 120 -3.61 -15.56 10.06
N GLY A 121 -4.51 -14.88 10.78
CA GLY A 121 -5.60 -15.53 11.52
C GLY A 121 -6.67 -16.16 10.63
N ARG A 122 -6.80 -15.72 9.36
CA ARG A 122 -7.67 -16.37 8.36
C ARG A 122 -7.03 -17.61 7.77
N SER A 123 -5.70 -17.67 7.67
CA SER A 123 -4.97 -18.82 7.14
C SER A 123 -5.03 -20.05 8.06
N SER A 124 -5.35 -19.86 9.35
CA SER A 124 -5.34 -20.92 10.37
C SER A 124 -6.71 -21.59 10.62
N THR A 125 -7.80 -21.14 9.97
CA THR A 125 -9.16 -21.70 10.21
C THR A 125 -9.71 -22.57 9.07
N SER A 126 -8.93 -22.90 8.04
CA SER A 126 -9.40 -23.72 6.89
C SER A 126 -8.95 -25.19 6.90
N HIS A 127 -8.44 -25.72 8.01
CA HIS A 127 -8.23 -27.16 8.19
C HIS A 127 -8.97 -27.64 9.45
N THR A 128 -10.28 -27.85 9.34
CA THR A 128 -10.94 -28.90 10.11
C THR A 128 -11.73 -29.76 9.14
N VAL A 129 -11.06 -30.88 8.85
CA VAL A 129 -11.51 -32.11 8.23
C VAL A 129 -13.01 -32.34 8.42
N ARG A 130 -13.75 -32.30 7.30
CA ARG A 130 -15.06 -32.95 7.19
C ARG A 130 -14.80 -34.45 7.10
N ASN A 131 -14.79 -35.15 8.24
CA ASN A 131 -14.75 -36.60 8.25
C ASN A 131 -16.19 -37.13 8.27
N SER A 132 -16.52 -37.85 7.20
CA SER A 132 -17.74 -38.61 7.01
C SER A 132 -17.79 -39.78 7.99
N HIS A 133 -18.90 -39.97 8.69
CA HIS A 133 -19.32 -41.29 9.18
C HIS A 133 -20.73 -41.58 8.67
N THR A 134 -20.78 -42.42 7.64
CA THR A 134 -21.93 -43.27 7.32
C THR A 134 -22.07 -44.36 8.39
N PHE A 135 -23.29 -44.62 8.87
CA PHE A 135 -24.00 -45.93 8.93
C PHE A 135 -25.01 -46.00 10.10
N THR A 136 -26.29 -46.14 9.79
CA THR A 136 -27.41 -46.74 10.57
C THR A 136 -28.60 -46.78 9.59
N GLU A 137 -29.32 -47.87 9.31
CA GLU A 137 -29.43 -49.25 9.78
C GLU A 137 -29.84 -50.10 8.55
#